data_AF-A0A7X6GCG4-F1
#
_entry.id   AF-A0A7X6GCG4-F1
#
_cell.length_a   1.000
_cell.length_b   1.000
_cell.length_c   1.000
_cell.angle_alpha   90.00
_cell.angle_beta   90.00
_cell.angle_gamma   90.00
#
_symmetry.space_group_name_H-M   'P 1'
#
loop_
_entity.id
_entity.type
_entity.pdbx_description
1 polymer ?
#
loop_
_entity_poly.entity_id
_entity_poly.type
_entity_poly.pdbx_seq_one_letter_code
_entity_poly.pdbx_strand_id
1 'polypeptide(L)'
;MTGKASINPVLNHPTTPLPVVWCVGGVDCSGGAGVTRDAITLADLNIHACVLTTQLTVQSNSIMLSKESMCASALNQQWQVLFEDTPPRAIKIGAIANDEQALLLCARIQKTSNPRPFVVWDPVLFTSSGGVLSELSESVVDELLNTVDIVTPNIDELAWLTHLPVVDEASLLSAINRLRGKGAKSVYVKGGHAHWQKNVSDIFVCASHTLRFSQPKYANGNLRGTGCMLASAVAAFIVHDYCIVDALTLANAYVSEVRSNTLPGHSTADNANAINGESTTYFARTNGFPKKPESFPLVTFQQRGATANEKERDNDTRLEASSCKEAYFPALTQTKLGIYPVVDSVQWIARLWPTGVKIMQLRVKQGSQEDIRQQIKEAIELVKHTDCQLFINDYWELAIELGAYGVHLGQEDIDTADLNAIRSAGLRLGISTHGFAEIQRVRALNPSYIALGHIFPTNTKDMPSKPQGVARLEKYVQLCDGIPTVAIGGINLSRISDVAKTGVYGIAVVSAITQAEHPLKAYQALVQEAGFA
;
A
#
# COMPACT_ATOMS: atom_id res chain seq x y z
N MET A 1 45.89 23.38 -28.88
CA MET A 1 45.76 21.96 -28.46
C MET A 1 44.98 21.94 -27.16
N THR A 2 43.66 21.73 -27.24
CA THR A 2 42.75 21.67 -26.08
C THR A 2 42.31 20.22 -25.91
N GLY A 3 42.90 19.51 -24.95
CA GLY A 3 42.47 18.16 -24.57
C GLY A 3 41.24 18.24 -23.68
N LYS A 4 40.10 17.76 -24.18
CA LYS A 4 38.89 17.48 -23.37
C LYS A 4 39.15 16.22 -22.54
N ALA A 5 39.13 16.33 -21.22
CA ALA A 5 39.02 15.17 -20.34
C ALA A 5 37.60 14.61 -20.44
N SER A 6 37.48 13.39 -20.94
CA SER A 6 36.24 12.60 -20.95
C SER A 6 35.97 12.11 -19.52
N ILE A 7 34.97 12.68 -18.86
CA ILE A 7 34.45 12.16 -17.59
C ILE A 7 33.49 11.03 -17.95
N ASN A 8 33.99 9.80 -18.06
CA ASN A 8 33.11 8.64 -18.04
C ASN A 8 32.66 8.44 -16.58
N PRO A 9 31.34 8.40 -16.28
CA PRO A 9 30.89 8.01 -14.96
C PRO A 9 31.24 6.53 -14.79
N VAL A 10 32.18 6.26 -13.88
CA VAL A 10 32.40 4.89 -13.40
C VAL A 10 31.12 4.49 -12.68
N LEU A 11 30.28 3.68 -13.33
CA LEU A 11 29.15 3.04 -12.69
C LEU A 11 29.72 2.11 -11.63
N ASN A 12 29.63 2.50 -10.36
CA ASN A 12 29.98 1.64 -9.25
C ASN A 12 29.21 0.32 -9.39
N HIS A 13 29.91 -0.81 -9.28
CA HIS A 13 29.26 -2.12 -9.31
C HIS A 13 28.23 -2.19 -8.18
N PRO A 14 26.96 -2.55 -8.47
CA PRO A 14 25.97 -2.73 -7.42
C PRO A 14 26.43 -3.83 -6.47
N THR A 15 26.53 -3.51 -5.19
CA THR A 15 27.04 -4.42 -4.13
C THR A 15 26.01 -5.46 -3.68
N THR A 16 24.77 -5.36 -4.16
CA THR A 16 23.67 -6.28 -3.86
C THR A 16 23.01 -6.76 -5.16
N PRO A 17 22.80 -8.08 -5.33
CA PRO A 17 22.10 -8.63 -6.48
C PRO A 17 20.64 -8.19 -6.46
N LEU A 18 20.08 -7.88 -7.63
CA LEU A 18 18.67 -7.54 -7.77
C LEU A 18 17.81 -8.75 -7.37
N PRO A 19 16.65 -8.53 -6.73
CA PRO A 19 15.70 -9.62 -6.50
C PRO A 19 15.23 -10.17 -7.86
N VAL A 20 14.97 -11.47 -7.91
CA VAL A 20 14.52 -12.18 -9.11
C VAL A 20 13.02 -12.47 -9.03
N VAL A 21 12.30 -12.13 -10.09
CA VAL A 21 10.88 -12.49 -10.29
C VAL A 21 10.74 -13.23 -11.60
N TRP A 22 9.99 -14.33 -11.59
CA TRP A 22 9.66 -15.05 -12.82
C TRP A 22 8.32 -14.59 -13.38
N CYS A 23 8.30 -14.27 -14.67
CA CYS A 23 7.09 -13.99 -15.44
C CYS A 23 6.74 -15.21 -16.28
N VAL A 24 5.68 -15.91 -15.89
CA VAL A 24 5.16 -17.06 -16.63
C VAL A 24 3.97 -16.60 -17.45
N GLY A 25 4.01 -16.68 -18.77
CA GLY A 25 2.88 -16.28 -19.59
C GLY A 25 3.14 -16.19 -21.09
N GLY A 26 2.17 -15.66 -21.82
CA GLY A 26 2.27 -15.49 -23.26
C GLY A 26 3.17 -14.31 -23.67
N VAL A 27 3.91 -14.50 -24.76
CA VAL A 27 4.62 -13.41 -25.45
C VAL A 27 3.65 -12.68 -26.37
N ASP A 28 3.50 -11.39 -26.11
CA ASP A 28 2.84 -10.45 -27.00
C ASP A 28 3.89 -9.75 -27.86
N CYS A 29 3.94 -10.09 -29.15
CA CYS A 29 4.97 -9.56 -30.04
C CYS A 29 4.87 -8.04 -30.27
N SER A 30 3.75 -7.40 -29.92
CA SER A 30 3.64 -5.93 -29.93
C SER A 30 4.31 -5.25 -28.73
N GLY A 31 4.60 -5.98 -27.66
CA GLY A 31 5.08 -5.44 -26.38
C GLY A 31 4.01 -4.69 -25.57
N GLY A 32 2.73 -4.75 -25.96
CA GLY A 32 1.64 -4.07 -25.24
C GLY A 32 1.23 -4.75 -23.93
N ALA A 33 1.34 -6.08 -23.86
CA ALA A 33 0.93 -6.93 -22.74
C ALA A 33 1.87 -8.14 -22.58
N GLY A 34 1.40 -9.18 -21.88
CA GLY A 34 2.12 -10.44 -21.72
C GLY A 34 3.43 -10.31 -20.93
N VAL A 35 4.29 -11.32 -21.07
CA VAL A 35 5.57 -11.38 -20.34
C VAL A 35 6.52 -10.24 -20.70
N THR A 36 6.37 -9.64 -21.89
CA THR A 36 7.13 -8.45 -22.29
C THR A 36 6.75 -7.25 -21.42
N ARG A 37 5.45 -7.00 -21.22
CA ARG A 37 4.97 -5.94 -20.32
C ARG A 37 5.35 -6.21 -18.87
N ASP A 38 5.30 -7.48 -18.46
CA ASP A 38 5.71 -7.89 -17.12
C ASP A 38 7.19 -7.57 -16.88
N ALA A 39 8.09 -7.99 -17.79
CA ALA A 39 9.52 -7.73 -17.68
C ALA A 39 9.86 -6.23 -17.67
N ILE A 40 9.19 -5.41 -18.50
CA ILE A 40 9.36 -3.95 -18.49
C ILE A 40 8.96 -3.36 -17.14
N THR A 41 7.83 -3.80 -16.57
CA THR A 41 7.34 -3.33 -15.27
C THR A 41 8.32 -3.67 -14.15
N LEU A 42 8.85 -4.89 -14.16
CA LEU A 42 9.83 -5.34 -13.17
C LEU A 42 11.16 -4.58 -13.30
N ALA A 43 11.65 -4.39 -14.52
CA ALA A 43 12.86 -3.60 -14.77
C ALA A 43 12.71 -2.16 -14.27
N ASP A 44 11.55 -1.54 -14.49
CA ASP A 44 11.23 -0.20 -14.01
C ASP A 44 11.23 -0.11 -12.47
N LEU A 45 10.81 -1.18 -11.79
CA LEU A 45 10.83 -1.30 -10.34
C LEU A 45 12.14 -1.87 -9.78
N ASN A 46 13.22 -1.88 -10.59
CA ASN A 46 14.57 -2.33 -10.26
C ASN A 46 14.62 -3.81 -9.81
N ILE A 47 14.06 -4.69 -10.63
CA ILE A 47 13.97 -6.14 -10.40
C ILE A 47 14.46 -6.88 -11.64
N HIS A 48 15.16 -7.99 -11.42
CA HIS A 48 15.54 -8.87 -12.52
C HIS A 48 14.38 -9.80 -12.87
N ALA A 49 13.92 -9.72 -14.12
CA ALA A 49 12.85 -10.56 -14.63
C ALA A 49 13.41 -11.75 -15.41
N CYS A 50 13.03 -12.97 -15.03
CA CYS A 50 13.20 -14.15 -15.89
C CYS A 50 11.85 -14.49 -16.53
N VAL A 51 11.85 -14.93 -17.79
CA VAL A 51 10.61 -15.17 -18.55
C VAL A 51 10.47 -16.64 -18.87
N LEU A 52 9.30 -17.21 -18.56
CA LEU A 52 8.89 -18.55 -18.96
C LEU A 52 7.68 -18.42 -19.90
N THR A 53 7.86 -18.80 -21.15
CA THR A 53 6.86 -18.60 -22.20
C THR A 53 5.89 -19.76 -22.28
N THR A 54 4.60 -19.47 -22.13
CA THR A 54 3.50 -20.43 -22.27
C THR A 54 2.96 -20.50 -23.70
N GLN A 55 2.99 -19.37 -24.41
CA GLN A 55 2.50 -19.25 -25.79
C GLN A 55 3.08 -18.02 -26.47
N LEU A 56 3.07 -18.01 -27.79
CA LEU A 56 3.35 -16.83 -28.62
C LEU A 56 2.04 -16.35 -29.23
N THR A 57 1.83 -15.04 -29.28
CA THR A 57 0.72 -14.43 -30.01
C THR A 57 1.23 -13.61 -31.19
N VAL A 58 0.57 -13.74 -32.34
CA VAL A 58 0.76 -12.84 -33.48
C VAL A 58 -0.25 -11.72 -33.30
N GLN A 59 0.19 -10.61 -32.70
CA GLN A 59 -0.69 -9.60 -32.16
C GLN A 59 -0.13 -8.18 -32.33
N SER A 60 -1.03 -7.24 -32.57
CA SER A 60 -0.79 -5.79 -32.54
C SER A 60 -1.62 -5.15 -31.42
N ASN A 61 -1.59 -3.83 -31.29
CA ASN A 61 -2.46 -3.14 -30.33
C ASN A 61 -3.96 -3.30 -30.64
N SER A 62 -4.32 -3.54 -31.90
CA SER A 62 -5.72 -3.55 -32.35
C SER A 62 -6.28 -4.95 -32.64
N ILE A 63 -5.42 -5.91 -33.00
CA ILE A 63 -5.86 -7.25 -33.42
C ILE A 63 -4.87 -8.33 -32.98
N MET A 64 -5.39 -9.48 -32.53
CA MET A 64 -4.68 -10.76 -32.47
C MET A 64 -5.10 -11.63 -33.66
N LEU A 65 -4.13 -12.07 -34.45
CA LEU A 65 -4.36 -12.91 -35.64
C LEU A 65 -4.33 -14.40 -35.31
N SER A 66 -3.37 -14.82 -34.49
CA SER A 66 -3.20 -16.21 -34.10
C SER A 66 -2.42 -16.34 -32.80
N LYS A 67 -2.45 -17.53 -32.20
CA LYS A 67 -1.62 -17.93 -31.07
C LYS A 67 -1.02 -19.31 -31.34
N GLU A 68 0.16 -19.55 -30.78
CA GLU A 68 0.82 -20.84 -30.79
C GLU A 68 1.23 -21.21 -29.37
N SER A 69 0.77 -22.37 -28.90
CA SER A 69 1.05 -22.85 -27.54
C SER A 69 2.41 -23.51 -27.48
N MET A 70 3.19 -23.19 -26.45
CA MET A 70 4.40 -23.95 -26.11
C MET A 70 3.99 -25.35 -25.62
N CYS A 71 4.75 -26.39 -25.94
CA CYS A 71 4.51 -27.71 -25.35
C CYS A 71 4.93 -27.71 -23.87
N ALA A 72 4.24 -28.50 -23.04
CA ALA A 72 4.53 -28.56 -21.61
C ALA A 72 5.97 -29.03 -21.31
N SER A 73 6.56 -29.88 -22.15
CA SER A 73 7.95 -30.31 -22.01
C SER A 73 8.95 -29.16 -22.18
N ALA A 74 8.75 -28.26 -23.15
CA ALA A 74 9.59 -27.09 -23.33
C ALA A 74 9.39 -26.06 -22.21
N LEU A 75 8.16 -25.85 -21.73
CA LEU A 75 7.89 -25.02 -20.55
C LEU A 75 8.60 -25.59 -19.30
N ASN A 76 8.58 -26.91 -19.14
CA ASN A 76 9.28 -27.58 -18.05
C ASN A 76 10.79 -27.43 -18.14
N GLN A 77 11.38 -27.49 -19.33
CA GLN A 77 12.82 -27.26 -19.53
C GLN A 77 13.21 -25.82 -19.16
N GLN A 78 12.41 -24.83 -19.56
CA GLN A 78 12.59 -23.42 -19.14
C GLN A 78 12.59 -23.30 -17.61
N TRP A 79 11.61 -23.95 -16.94
CA TRP A 79 11.56 -24.00 -15.48
C TRP A 79 12.83 -24.59 -14.88
N GLN A 80 13.28 -25.75 -15.37
CA GLN A 80 14.42 -26.47 -14.80
C GLN A 80 15.71 -25.65 -14.86
N VAL A 81 16.01 -25.09 -16.03
CA VAL A 81 17.23 -24.29 -16.23
C VAL A 81 17.22 -23.06 -15.33
N LEU A 82 16.10 -22.33 -15.26
CA LEU A 82 16.01 -21.14 -14.41
C LEU A 82 16.03 -21.51 -12.92
N PHE A 83 15.41 -22.62 -12.51
CA PHE A 83 15.35 -23.00 -11.10
C PHE A 83 16.75 -23.32 -10.54
N GLU A 84 17.61 -23.90 -11.36
CA GLU A 84 18.98 -24.25 -10.99
C GLU A 84 19.92 -23.03 -10.93
N ASP A 85 19.71 -22.04 -11.79
CA ASP A 85 20.61 -20.88 -11.94
C ASP A 85 20.09 -19.60 -11.24
N THR A 86 18.83 -19.25 -11.47
CA THR A 86 18.21 -17.97 -11.08
C THR A 86 16.84 -18.19 -10.40
N PRO A 87 16.79 -18.84 -9.23
CA PRO A 87 15.53 -19.14 -8.55
C PRO A 87 14.76 -17.86 -8.14
N PRO A 88 13.42 -17.86 -8.23
CA PRO A 88 12.62 -16.67 -7.99
C PRO A 88 12.34 -16.45 -6.51
N ARG A 89 12.22 -15.18 -6.10
CA ARG A 89 11.54 -14.81 -4.85
C ARG A 89 10.03 -14.68 -5.02
N ALA A 90 9.56 -14.38 -6.22
CA ALA A 90 8.15 -14.38 -6.59
C ALA A 90 7.93 -14.84 -8.03
N ILE A 91 6.75 -15.37 -8.31
CA ILE A 91 6.31 -15.80 -9.63
C ILE A 91 5.02 -15.05 -9.96
N LYS A 92 5.00 -14.35 -11.09
CA LYS A 92 3.78 -13.81 -11.68
C LYS A 92 3.36 -14.70 -12.84
N ILE A 93 2.15 -15.23 -12.78
CA ILE A 93 1.54 -16.08 -13.79
C ILE A 93 0.49 -15.25 -14.53
N GLY A 94 0.63 -15.12 -15.84
CA GLY A 94 -0.37 -14.53 -16.74
C GLY A 94 -1.14 -15.61 -17.50
N ALA A 95 -1.33 -15.40 -18.81
CA ALA A 95 -2.06 -16.35 -19.66
C ALA A 95 -1.38 -17.73 -19.71
N ILE A 96 -2.14 -18.77 -19.38
CA ILE A 96 -1.76 -20.19 -19.50
C ILE A 96 -2.56 -20.78 -20.66
N ALA A 97 -1.93 -21.46 -21.61
CA ALA A 97 -2.62 -21.86 -22.83
C ALA A 97 -3.66 -22.97 -22.58
N ASN A 98 -3.33 -23.96 -21.74
CA ASN A 98 -4.11 -25.17 -21.56
C ASN A 98 -3.86 -25.85 -20.19
N ASP A 99 -4.67 -26.87 -19.91
CA ASP A 99 -4.64 -27.66 -18.67
C ASP A 99 -3.29 -28.33 -18.37
N GLU A 100 -2.60 -28.85 -19.40
CA GLU A 100 -1.32 -29.54 -19.22
C GLU A 100 -0.25 -28.59 -18.65
N GLN A 101 -0.17 -27.37 -19.20
CA GLN A 101 0.73 -26.34 -18.69
C GLN A 101 0.37 -25.91 -17.26
N ALA A 102 -0.92 -25.72 -16.97
CA ALA A 102 -1.37 -25.32 -15.64
C ALA A 102 -1.03 -26.37 -14.57
N LEU A 103 -1.33 -27.64 -14.84
CA LEU A 103 -1.01 -28.75 -13.93
C LEU A 103 0.51 -28.90 -13.71
N LEU A 104 1.31 -28.71 -14.76
CA LEU A 104 2.77 -28.68 -14.64
C LEU A 104 3.23 -27.56 -13.70
N LEU A 105 2.72 -26.33 -13.88
CA LEU A 105 3.07 -25.20 -13.03
C LEU A 105 2.66 -25.47 -11.57
N CYS A 106 1.45 -25.99 -11.34
CA CYS A 106 1.00 -26.36 -10.00
C CYS A 106 1.97 -27.35 -9.34
N ALA A 107 2.28 -28.45 -10.02
CA ALA A 107 3.19 -29.48 -9.52
C ALA A 107 4.60 -28.94 -9.22
N ARG A 108 5.10 -28.01 -10.05
CA ARG A 108 6.42 -27.39 -9.86
C ARG A 108 6.44 -26.39 -8.71
N ILE A 109 5.42 -25.55 -8.58
CA ILE A 109 5.28 -24.58 -7.48
C ILE A 109 5.14 -25.31 -6.14
N GLN A 110 4.31 -26.35 -6.08
CA GLN A 110 4.11 -27.13 -4.85
C GLN A 110 5.37 -27.87 -4.40
N LYS A 111 6.21 -28.32 -5.35
CA LYS A 111 7.51 -28.94 -5.05
C LYS A 111 8.58 -27.93 -4.62
N THR A 112 8.37 -26.65 -4.84
CA THR A 112 9.33 -25.62 -4.44
C THR A 112 9.21 -25.38 -2.94
N SER A 113 10.24 -25.75 -2.19
CA SER A 113 10.30 -25.57 -0.74
C SER A 113 11.48 -24.71 -0.32
N ASN A 114 11.20 -23.80 0.62
CA ASN A 114 12.11 -23.07 1.49
C ASN A 114 13.23 -22.18 0.84
N PRO A 115 13.00 -20.86 0.69
CA PRO A 115 11.72 -20.18 0.77
C PRO A 115 10.89 -20.46 -0.49
N ARG A 116 9.62 -20.83 -0.30
CA ARG A 116 8.67 -20.92 -1.43
C ARG A 116 8.45 -19.51 -1.99
N PRO A 117 8.51 -19.30 -3.32
CA PRO A 117 8.24 -18.00 -3.91
C PRO A 117 6.78 -17.58 -3.66
N PHE A 118 6.54 -16.27 -3.56
CA PHE A 118 5.19 -15.73 -3.56
C PHE A 118 4.60 -15.80 -4.97
N VAL A 119 3.38 -16.30 -5.14
CA VAL A 119 2.79 -16.54 -6.46
C VAL A 119 1.55 -15.69 -6.69
N VAL A 120 1.63 -14.80 -7.69
CA VAL A 120 0.53 -13.98 -8.20
C VAL A 120 -0.01 -14.62 -9.46
N TRP A 121 -1.32 -14.87 -9.54
CA TRP A 121 -1.98 -15.27 -10.77
C TRP A 121 -2.89 -14.16 -11.29
N ASP A 122 -2.59 -13.67 -12.49
CA ASP A 122 -3.42 -12.78 -13.30
C ASP A 122 -4.13 -13.67 -14.34
N PRO A 123 -5.41 -14.04 -14.12
CA PRO A 123 -6.12 -15.03 -14.93
C PRO A 123 -6.55 -14.43 -16.27
N VAL A 124 -5.57 -14.14 -17.13
CA VAL A 124 -5.76 -13.51 -18.44
C VAL A 124 -6.39 -14.50 -19.41
N LEU A 125 -7.72 -14.46 -19.53
CA LEU A 125 -8.49 -15.35 -20.40
C LEU A 125 -8.58 -14.86 -21.85
N PHE A 126 -8.70 -13.54 -22.01
CA PHE A 126 -8.88 -12.87 -23.30
C PHE A 126 -7.90 -11.71 -23.45
N THR A 127 -7.58 -11.36 -24.68
CA THR A 127 -6.81 -10.14 -24.98
C THR A 127 -7.74 -8.99 -25.35
N SER A 128 -7.35 -7.77 -24.97
CA SER A 128 -8.03 -6.53 -25.38
C SER A 128 -7.98 -6.29 -26.89
N SER A 129 -7.09 -6.99 -27.61
CA SER A 129 -6.98 -7.00 -29.07
C SER A 129 -7.86 -8.07 -29.72
N GLY A 130 -8.77 -8.69 -28.97
CA GLY A 130 -9.67 -9.76 -29.40
C GLY A 130 -9.00 -11.14 -29.44
N GLY A 131 -9.72 -12.18 -28.99
CA GLY A 131 -9.26 -13.58 -29.04
C GLY A 131 -9.07 -14.25 -27.67
N VAL A 132 -9.12 -15.58 -27.67
CA VAL A 132 -9.01 -16.43 -26.47
C VAL A 132 -7.56 -16.81 -26.23
N LEU A 133 -7.05 -16.52 -25.03
CA LEU A 133 -5.68 -16.84 -24.63
C LEU A 133 -5.58 -18.10 -23.76
N SER A 134 -6.61 -18.38 -22.96
CA SER A 134 -6.60 -19.49 -22.01
C SER A 134 -7.86 -20.33 -22.11
N GLU A 135 -7.68 -21.64 -22.18
CA GLU A 135 -8.76 -22.64 -22.21
C GLU A 135 -8.47 -23.65 -21.09
N LEU A 136 -8.96 -23.36 -19.89
CA LEU A 136 -8.71 -24.15 -18.68
C LEU A 136 -10.01 -24.83 -18.20
N SER A 137 -9.93 -26.09 -17.80
CA SER A 137 -11.04 -26.79 -17.16
C SER A 137 -11.24 -26.35 -15.70
N GLU A 138 -12.46 -26.52 -15.18
CA GLU A 138 -12.81 -26.09 -13.82
C GLU A 138 -11.95 -26.77 -12.75
N SER A 139 -11.65 -28.06 -12.89
CA SER A 139 -10.80 -28.80 -11.95
C SER A 139 -9.37 -28.27 -11.90
N VAL A 140 -8.83 -27.83 -13.03
CA VAL A 140 -7.48 -27.26 -13.13
C VAL A 140 -7.45 -25.84 -12.56
N VAL A 141 -8.53 -25.06 -12.77
CA VAL A 141 -8.70 -23.76 -12.11
C VAL A 141 -8.68 -23.92 -10.59
N ASP A 142 -9.42 -24.89 -10.05
CA ASP A 142 -9.44 -25.16 -8.60
C ASP A 142 -8.03 -25.53 -8.10
N GLU A 143 -7.28 -26.35 -8.82
CA GLU A 143 -5.88 -26.71 -8.48
C GLU A 143 -4.94 -25.48 -8.50
N LEU A 144 -5.09 -24.59 -9.49
CA LEU A 144 -4.37 -23.32 -9.55
C LEU A 144 -4.69 -22.43 -8.35
N LEU A 145 -5.97 -22.27 -8.02
CA LEU A 145 -6.42 -21.46 -6.88
C LEU A 145 -5.83 -21.95 -5.55
N ASN A 146 -5.74 -23.27 -5.37
CA ASN A 146 -5.12 -23.87 -4.19
C ASN A 146 -3.59 -23.68 -4.14
N THR A 147 -2.95 -23.54 -5.31
CA THR A 147 -1.49 -23.44 -5.41
C THR A 147 -0.97 -22.01 -5.22
N VAL A 148 -1.68 -21.00 -5.71
CA VAL A 148 -1.23 -19.60 -5.72
C VAL A 148 -1.47 -18.90 -4.38
N ASP A 149 -0.87 -17.72 -4.18
CA ASP A 149 -1.08 -16.92 -2.97
C ASP A 149 -2.14 -15.84 -3.17
N ILE A 150 -2.21 -15.28 -4.37
CA ILE A 150 -3.20 -14.29 -4.77
C ILE A 150 -3.63 -14.49 -6.22
N VAL A 151 -4.93 -14.40 -6.46
CA VAL A 151 -5.52 -14.32 -7.80
C VAL A 151 -6.09 -12.93 -8.04
N THR A 152 -5.83 -12.35 -9.21
CA THR A 152 -6.08 -10.94 -9.52
C THR A 152 -7.07 -10.73 -10.68
N PRO A 153 -8.28 -11.31 -10.65
CA PRO A 153 -9.21 -11.24 -11.79
C PRO A 153 -9.78 -9.83 -11.98
N ASN A 154 -10.12 -9.45 -13.21
CA ASN A 154 -11.10 -8.39 -13.45
C ASN A 154 -12.54 -8.91 -13.29
N ILE A 155 -13.54 -8.06 -13.49
CA ILE A 155 -14.96 -8.42 -13.36
C ILE A 155 -15.36 -9.58 -14.29
N ASP A 156 -14.96 -9.54 -15.57
CA ASP A 156 -15.31 -10.57 -16.55
C ASP A 156 -14.59 -11.90 -16.27
N GLU A 157 -13.30 -11.81 -15.89
CA GLU A 157 -12.50 -12.96 -15.47
C GLU A 157 -13.08 -13.60 -14.19
N LEU A 158 -13.54 -12.79 -13.24
CA LEU A 158 -14.19 -13.27 -12.02
C LEU A 158 -15.50 -13.99 -12.34
N ALA A 159 -16.32 -13.42 -13.23
CA ALA A 159 -17.56 -14.03 -13.67
C ALA A 159 -17.31 -15.39 -14.35
N TRP A 160 -16.28 -15.47 -15.18
CA TRP A 160 -15.87 -16.72 -15.83
C TRP A 160 -15.39 -17.77 -14.82
N LEU A 161 -14.49 -17.41 -13.91
CA LEU A 161 -13.91 -18.33 -12.91
C LEU A 161 -14.95 -18.90 -11.94
N THR A 162 -16.00 -18.13 -11.67
CA THR A 162 -17.03 -18.47 -10.69
C THR A 162 -18.30 -19.03 -11.32
N HIS A 163 -18.46 -18.88 -12.64
CA HIS A 163 -19.70 -19.12 -13.37
C HIS A 163 -20.91 -18.33 -12.80
N LEU A 164 -20.65 -17.14 -12.26
CA LEU A 164 -21.66 -16.25 -11.69
C LEU A 164 -21.61 -14.90 -12.41
N PRO A 165 -22.75 -14.28 -12.75
CA PRO A 165 -22.75 -12.91 -13.25
C PRO A 165 -22.29 -11.95 -12.16
N VAL A 166 -21.50 -10.94 -12.53
CA VAL A 166 -21.01 -9.89 -11.62
C VAL A 166 -21.44 -8.53 -12.18
N VAL A 167 -22.53 -8.00 -11.65
CA VAL A 167 -23.22 -6.81 -12.19
C VAL A 167 -23.45 -5.70 -11.17
N ASP A 168 -23.20 -6.00 -9.90
CA ASP A 168 -23.36 -5.10 -8.76
C ASP A 168 -22.44 -5.52 -7.61
N GLU A 169 -22.47 -4.76 -6.51
CA GLU A 169 -21.62 -5.03 -5.33
C GLU A 169 -21.98 -6.35 -4.62
N ALA A 170 -23.27 -6.71 -4.57
CA ALA A 170 -23.70 -7.94 -3.91
C ALA A 170 -23.21 -9.19 -4.66
N SER A 171 -23.40 -9.22 -5.98
CA SER A 171 -22.92 -10.30 -6.86
C SER A 171 -21.40 -10.39 -6.89
N LEU A 172 -20.69 -9.26 -6.80
CA LEU A 172 -19.23 -9.21 -6.65
C LEU A 172 -18.76 -9.94 -5.38
N LEU A 173 -19.37 -9.64 -4.23
CA LEU A 173 -19.02 -10.33 -2.98
C LEU A 173 -19.39 -11.82 -3.01
N SER A 174 -20.53 -12.18 -3.60
CA SER A 174 -20.90 -13.59 -3.81
C SER A 174 -19.88 -14.34 -4.67
N ALA A 175 -19.43 -13.74 -5.77
CA ALA A 175 -18.42 -14.33 -6.66
C ALA A 175 -17.05 -14.45 -5.96
N ILE A 176 -16.61 -13.44 -5.22
CA ILE A 176 -15.38 -13.53 -4.42
C ILE A 176 -15.47 -14.68 -3.40
N ASN A 177 -16.60 -14.80 -2.69
CA ASN A 177 -16.81 -15.88 -1.73
C ASN A 177 -16.80 -17.26 -2.39
N ARG A 178 -17.38 -17.39 -3.61
CA ARG A 178 -17.32 -18.62 -4.40
C ARG A 178 -15.87 -18.99 -4.74
N LEU A 179 -15.06 -18.03 -5.19
CA LEU A 179 -13.65 -18.26 -5.56
C LEU A 179 -12.81 -18.66 -4.34
N ARG A 180 -13.06 -18.07 -3.17
CA ARG A 180 -12.45 -18.49 -1.91
C ARG A 180 -12.89 -19.89 -1.49
N GLY A 181 -14.16 -20.23 -1.69
CA GLY A 181 -14.69 -21.58 -1.47
C GLY A 181 -14.05 -22.64 -2.36
N LYS A 182 -13.54 -22.25 -3.54
CA LYS A 182 -12.77 -23.11 -4.45
C LYS A 182 -11.29 -23.29 -4.06
N GLY A 183 -10.80 -22.55 -3.06
CA GLY A 183 -9.43 -22.70 -2.55
C GLY A 183 -8.56 -21.43 -2.59
N ALA A 184 -9.07 -20.32 -3.16
CA ALA A 184 -8.29 -19.09 -3.25
C ALA A 184 -7.94 -18.52 -1.86
N LYS A 185 -6.63 -18.46 -1.55
CA LYS A 185 -6.12 -17.92 -0.28
C LYS A 185 -6.41 -16.42 -0.14
N SER A 186 -6.18 -15.68 -1.23
CA SER A 186 -6.55 -14.27 -1.33
C SER A 186 -6.97 -13.91 -2.75
N VAL A 187 -7.90 -12.96 -2.87
CA VAL A 187 -8.52 -12.54 -4.13
C VAL A 187 -8.42 -11.02 -4.22
N TYR A 188 -7.95 -10.52 -5.35
CA TYR A 188 -7.93 -9.09 -5.66
C TYR A 188 -8.71 -8.81 -6.94
N VAL A 189 -9.92 -8.29 -6.82
CA VAL A 189 -10.77 -8.02 -7.97
C VAL A 189 -10.53 -6.60 -8.49
N LYS A 190 -10.13 -6.50 -9.75
CA LYS A 190 -9.94 -5.23 -10.48
C LYS A 190 -11.30 -4.71 -10.94
N GLY A 191 -11.75 -3.59 -10.38
CA GLY A 191 -13.05 -2.96 -10.61
C GLY A 191 -13.11 -2.04 -11.83
N GLY A 192 -12.01 -1.82 -12.56
CA GLY A 192 -11.97 -0.87 -13.69
C GLY A 192 -13.04 -1.09 -14.78
N HIS A 193 -13.52 -2.33 -14.95
CA HIS A 193 -14.56 -2.71 -15.92
C HIS A 193 -15.98 -2.71 -15.35
N ALA A 194 -16.16 -2.43 -14.05
CA ALA A 194 -17.47 -2.36 -13.44
C ALA A 194 -18.23 -1.12 -13.93
N HIS A 195 -19.33 -1.33 -14.64
CA HIS A 195 -20.16 -0.25 -15.18
C HIS A 195 -20.95 0.48 -14.09
N TRP A 196 -21.26 -0.19 -12.99
CA TRP A 196 -22.01 0.38 -11.86
C TRP A 196 -21.16 1.29 -10.95
N GLN A 197 -19.83 1.28 -11.12
CA GLN A 197 -18.93 2.05 -10.26
C GLN A 197 -18.62 3.42 -10.87
N LYS A 198 -18.82 4.48 -10.07
CA LYS A 198 -18.45 5.87 -10.42
C LYS A 198 -16.93 6.06 -10.45
N ASN A 199 -16.24 5.54 -9.44
CA ASN A 199 -14.78 5.50 -9.33
C ASN A 199 -14.29 4.09 -9.65
N VAL A 200 -13.02 3.93 -10.03
CA VAL A 200 -12.42 2.59 -10.08
C VAL A 200 -12.27 2.12 -8.65
N SER A 201 -12.93 1.01 -8.31
CA SER A 201 -12.92 0.44 -6.96
C SER A 201 -12.52 -1.02 -7.01
N ASP A 202 -11.26 -1.29 -6.66
CA ASP A 202 -10.73 -2.64 -6.55
C ASP A 202 -10.94 -3.18 -5.13
N ILE A 203 -11.16 -4.49 -5.01
CA ILE A 203 -11.45 -5.17 -3.73
C ILE A 203 -10.45 -6.28 -3.48
N PHE A 204 -9.80 -6.23 -2.32
CA PHE A 204 -8.96 -7.30 -1.80
C PHE A 204 -9.67 -8.06 -0.68
N VAL A 205 -9.70 -9.39 -0.76
CA VAL A 205 -10.22 -10.25 0.31
C VAL A 205 -9.20 -11.34 0.63
N CYS A 206 -8.88 -11.48 1.91
CA CYS A 206 -8.08 -12.58 2.44
C CYS A 206 -8.74 -13.20 3.68
N ALA A 207 -8.00 -14.04 4.42
CA ALA A 207 -8.52 -14.67 5.63
C ALA A 207 -8.93 -13.65 6.71
N SER A 208 -8.14 -12.59 6.89
CA SER A 208 -8.24 -11.66 8.01
C SER A 208 -8.96 -10.35 7.70
N HIS A 209 -8.91 -9.85 6.46
CA HIS A 209 -9.41 -8.52 6.13
C HIS A 209 -10.08 -8.46 4.76
N THR A 210 -10.96 -7.47 4.60
CA THR A 210 -11.47 -6.98 3.30
C THR A 210 -11.05 -5.53 3.15
N LEU A 211 -10.40 -5.20 2.04
CA LEU A 211 -9.92 -3.85 1.75
C LEU A 211 -10.44 -3.37 0.41
N ARG A 212 -10.75 -2.07 0.33
CA ARG A 212 -11.14 -1.39 -0.92
C ARG A 212 -10.09 -0.37 -1.29
N PHE A 213 -9.76 -0.31 -2.57
CA PHE A 213 -8.83 0.64 -3.17
C PHE A 213 -9.62 1.47 -4.19
N SER A 214 -9.80 2.76 -3.92
CA SER A 214 -10.65 3.63 -4.73
C SER A 214 -9.81 4.74 -5.39
N GLN A 215 -9.99 4.92 -6.69
CA GLN A 215 -9.31 5.94 -7.49
C GLN A 215 -10.27 6.58 -8.49
N PRO A 216 -10.04 7.83 -8.91
CA PRO A 216 -10.81 8.47 -9.96
C PRO A 216 -10.81 7.64 -11.26
N LYS A 217 -11.98 7.49 -11.89
CA LYS A 217 -12.09 6.83 -13.19
C LYS A 217 -11.72 7.83 -14.29
N TYR A 218 -10.52 7.67 -14.85
CA TYR A 218 -10.07 8.52 -15.96
C TYR A 218 -10.72 8.07 -17.28
N ALA A 219 -11.41 9.00 -17.95
CA ALA A 219 -12.03 8.77 -19.27
C ALA A 219 -11.03 8.81 -20.45
N ASN A 220 -9.77 9.16 -20.19
CA ASN A 220 -8.79 9.55 -21.21
C ASN A 220 -8.13 8.33 -21.88
N GLY A 221 -8.91 7.56 -22.63
CA GLY A 221 -8.40 6.49 -23.48
C GLY A 221 -7.97 5.21 -22.73
N ASN A 222 -7.75 4.16 -23.54
CA ASN A 222 -7.36 2.85 -23.07
C ASN A 222 -5.85 2.69 -23.15
N LEU A 223 -5.25 2.22 -22.05
CA LEU A 223 -3.85 1.83 -22.01
C LEU A 223 -3.79 0.32 -21.90
N ARG A 224 -3.08 -0.31 -22.84
CA ARG A 224 -2.98 -1.76 -22.90
C ARG A 224 -2.05 -2.30 -21.80
N GLY A 225 -2.35 -3.49 -21.30
CA GLY A 225 -1.51 -4.20 -20.35
C GLY A 225 -1.56 -3.70 -18.90
N THR A 226 -2.52 -2.83 -18.52
CA THR A 226 -2.64 -2.31 -17.14
C THR A 226 -2.85 -3.42 -16.11
N GLY A 227 -3.64 -4.45 -16.43
CA GLY A 227 -3.80 -5.63 -15.56
C GLY A 227 -2.48 -6.37 -15.33
N CYS A 228 -1.73 -6.62 -16.41
CA CYS A 228 -0.41 -7.27 -16.32
C CYS A 228 0.60 -6.43 -15.54
N MET A 229 0.62 -5.10 -15.76
CA MET A 229 1.43 -4.16 -14.98
C MET A 229 1.08 -4.22 -13.50
N LEU A 230 -0.20 -4.23 -13.15
CA LEU A 230 -0.64 -4.30 -11.75
C LEU A 230 -0.13 -5.59 -11.08
N ALA A 231 -0.37 -6.75 -11.68
CA ALA A 231 0.04 -8.03 -11.12
C ALA A 231 1.58 -8.15 -10.99
N SER A 232 2.32 -7.64 -11.98
CA SER A 232 3.79 -7.59 -11.95
C SER A 232 4.31 -6.62 -10.89
N ALA A 233 3.67 -5.46 -10.72
CA ALA A 233 4.01 -4.50 -9.67
C ALA A 233 3.72 -5.06 -8.26
N VAL A 234 2.67 -5.85 -8.08
CA VAL A 234 2.42 -6.56 -6.81
C VAL A 234 3.57 -7.51 -6.50
N ALA A 235 3.95 -8.38 -7.45
CA ALA A 235 5.09 -9.28 -7.28
C ALA A 235 6.38 -8.50 -6.97
N ALA A 236 6.56 -7.35 -7.62
CA ALA A 236 7.70 -6.47 -7.41
C ALA A 236 7.81 -5.94 -5.98
N PHE A 237 6.73 -5.39 -5.44
CA PHE A 237 6.73 -4.84 -4.09
C PHE A 237 6.83 -5.93 -3.02
N ILE A 238 6.29 -7.13 -3.26
CA ILE A 238 6.47 -8.27 -2.35
C ILE A 238 7.96 -8.64 -2.21
N VAL A 239 8.72 -8.72 -3.31
CA VAL A 239 10.16 -9.07 -3.22
C VAL A 239 11.02 -7.94 -2.63
N HIS A 240 10.50 -6.71 -2.58
CA HIS A 240 11.04 -5.58 -1.81
C HIS A 240 10.56 -5.56 -0.34
N ASP A 241 10.02 -6.68 0.15
CA ASP A 241 9.60 -6.91 1.53
C ASP A 241 8.44 -6.00 2.00
N TYR A 242 7.59 -5.51 1.08
CA TYR A 242 6.31 -4.90 1.46
C TYR A 242 5.30 -5.99 1.81
N CYS A 243 4.41 -5.73 2.77
CA CYS A 243 3.28 -6.61 3.03
C CYS A 243 2.30 -6.54 1.84
N ILE A 244 1.42 -7.53 1.70
CA ILE A 244 0.51 -7.60 0.54
C ILE A 244 -0.38 -6.36 0.40
N VAL A 245 -0.85 -5.81 1.51
CA VAL A 245 -1.73 -4.63 1.52
C VAL A 245 -0.99 -3.39 1.01
N ASP A 246 0.28 -3.20 1.40
CA ASP A 246 1.12 -2.12 0.87
C ASP A 246 1.54 -2.37 -0.58
N ALA A 247 1.85 -3.62 -0.94
CA ALA A 247 2.19 -4.00 -2.31
C ALA A 247 1.04 -3.68 -3.27
N LEU A 248 -0.21 -3.96 -2.88
CA LEU A 248 -1.40 -3.59 -3.63
C LEU A 248 -1.59 -2.07 -3.71
N THR A 249 -1.39 -1.36 -2.60
CA THR A 249 -1.49 0.12 -2.56
C THR A 249 -0.48 0.76 -3.52
N LEU A 250 0.77 0.30 -3.48
CA LEU A 250 1.85 0.78 -4.34
C LEU A 250 1.65 0.36 -5.81
N ALA A 251 1.15 -0.84 -6.08
CA ALA A 251 0.85 -1.29 -7.43
C ALA A 251 -0.24 -0.44 -8.08
N ASN A 252 -1.29 -0.08 -7.33
CA ASN A 252 -2.31 0.85 -7.78
C ASN A 252 -1.73 2.24 -8.07
N ALA A 253 -0.88 2.75 -7.18
CA ALA A 253 -0.21 4.03 -7.37
C ALA A 253 0.70 4.03 -8.61
N TYR A 254 1.45 2.93 -8.81
CA TYR A 254 2.31 2.74 -9.98
C TYR A 254 1.51 2.78 -11.28
N VAL A 255 0.45 1.97 -11.41
CA VAL A 255 -0.36 1.92 -12.63
C VAL A 255 -1.07 3.26 -12.87
N SER A 256 -1.58 3.90 -11.82
CA SER A 256 -2.20 5.24 -11.91
C SER A 256 -1.21 6.28 -12.43
N GLU A 257 0.03 6.28 -11.92
CA GLU A 257 1.07 7.21 -12.36
C GLU A 257 1.53 6.91 -13.80
N VAL A 258 1.62 5.64 -14.20
CA VAL A 258 1.96 5.25 -15.57
C VAL A 258 0.88 5.75 -16.53
N ARG A 259 -0.40 5.58 -16.15
CA ARG A 259 -1.53 6.09 -16.93
C ARG A 259 -1.49 7.61 -17.05
N SER A 260 -1.31 8.34 -15.95
CA SER A 260 -1.32 9.80 -15.96
C SER A 260 -0.14 10.41 -16.73
N ASN A 261 1.03 9.75 -16.73
CA ASN A 261 2.19 10.19 -17.50
C ASN A 261 2.13 9.80 -18.99
N THR A 262 1.27 8.84 -19.35
CA THR A 262 1.19 8.31 -20.72
C THR A 262 0.01 8.88 -21.51
N LEU A 263 -1.15 9.01 -20.87
CA LEU A 263 -2.39 9.44 -21.49
C LEU A 263 -2.50 10.98 -21.41
N PRO A 264 -3.04 11.65 -22.44
CA PRO A 264 -3.15 13.10 -22.44
C PRO A 264 -4.03 13.60 -21.28
N GLY A 265 -3.60 14.70 -20.65
CA GLY A 265 -4.40 15.41 -19.66
C GLY A 265 -5.55 16.19 -20.31
N HIS A 266 -6.53 16.64 -19.52
CA HIS A 266 -7.65 17.48 -19.96
C HIS A 266 -7.25 18.91 -20.42
N SER A 267 -5.98 19.19 -20.74
CA SER A 267 -5.60 20.51 -21.22
C SER A 267 -6.26 20.78 -22.58
N THR A 268 -7.20 21.71 -22.58
CA THR A 268 -8.09 22.15 -23.67
C THR A 268 -7.39 22.79 -24.87
N ALA A 269 -6.09 22.54 -25.09
CA ALA A 269 -5.31 23.16 -26.17
C ALA A 269 -4.92 22.18 -27.32
N ASP A 270 -4.90 20.86 -27.08
CA ASP A 270 -4.45 19.89 -28.11
C ASP A 270 -5.59 19.19 -28.85
N ASN A 271 -6.85 19.45 -28.49
CA ASN A 271 -8.02 18.89 -29.18
C ASN A 271 -8.29 19.49 -30.58
N ALA A 272 -7.44 20.40 -31.07
CA ALA A 272 -7.61 20.99 -32.39
C ALA A 272 -7.15 20.08 -33.56
N ASN A 273 -6.45 18.97 -33.27
CA ASN A 273 -5.95 18.05 -34.31
C ASN A 273 -6.63 16.68 -34.37
N ALA A 274 -7.65 16.42 -33.57
CA ALA A 274 -8.47 15.20 -33.66
C ALA A 274 -9.59 15.34 -34.72
N ILE A 275 -9.23 15.80 -35.92
CA ILE A 275 -10.08 15.74 -37.11
C ILE A 275 -9.41 14.76 -38.07
N ASN A 276 -9.46 13.48 -37.73
CA ASN A 276 -9.35 12.30 -38.59
C ASN A 276 -9.46 11.09 -37.66
N GLY A 277 -10.34 10.14 -37.99
CA GLY A 277 -10.73 9.02 -37.11
C GLY A 277 -9.66 7.96 -36.84
N GLU A 278 -8.40 8.35 -36.62
CA GLU A 278 -7.32 7.46 -36.19
C GLU A 278 -7.32 7.37 -34.66
N SER A 279 -7.50 6.15 -34.14
CA SER A 279 -7.32 5.86 -32.72
C SER A 279 -5.83 5.95 -32.37
N THR A 280 -5.40 7.05 -31.74
CA THR A 280 -4.02 7.21 -31.28
C THR A 280 -3.67 6.10 -30.31
N THR A 281 -2.66 5.30 -30.65
CA THR A 281 -2.15 4.23 -29.79
C THR A 281 -1.14 4.79 -28.80
N TYR A 282 -1.33 4.53 -27.51
CA TYR A 282 -0.43 4.96 -26.44
C TYR A 282 0.40 3.79 -25.89
N PHE A 283 1.67 4.05 -25.61
CA PHE A 283 2.61 3.09 -25.06
C PHE A 283 2.99 3.48 -23.62
N ALA A 284 2.85 2.53 -22.69
CA ALA A 284 3.08 2.81 -21.28
C ALA A 284 4.54 3.20 -21.02
N ARG A 285 4.74 4.32 -20.32
CA ARG A 285 6.05 4.84 -19.92
C ARG A 285 6.53 4.22 -18.60
N THR A 286 7.84 4.22 -18.40
CA THR A 286 8.52 3.83 -17.16
C THR A 286 8.57 5.00 -16.17
N ASN A 287 8.29 4.74 -14.89
CA ASN A 287 8.22 5.75 -13.82
C ASN A 287 9.12 5.45 -12.62
N GLY A 288 9.46 4.19 -12.38
CA GLY A 288 10.04 3.72 -11.13
C GLY A 288 9.04 3.69 -9.98
N PHE A 289 9.53 3.85 -8.75
CA PHE A 289 8.70 3.89 -7.55
C PHE A 289 7.68 5.06 -7.64
N PRO A 290 6.38 4.85 -7.34
CA PRO A 290 5.37 5.90 -7.43
C PRO A 290 5.65 7.04 -6.45
N LYS A 291 5.61 8.28 -6.91
CA LYS A 291 6.01 9.47 -6.13
C LYS A 291 4.89 10.47 -5.92
N LYS A 292 3.91 10.47 -6.81
CA LYS A 292 2.81 11.44 -6.81
C LYS A 292 1.74 11.06 -5.80
N PRO A 293 1.53 11.82 -4.71
CA PRO A 293 0.53 11.50 -3.69
C PRO A 293 -0.89 11.30 -4.25
N GLU A 294 -1.24 11.99 -5.33
CA GLU A 294 -2.51 11.90 -6.06
C GLU A 294 -2.68 10.61 -6.87
N SER A 295 -1.59 9.90 -7.17
CA SER A 295 -1.65 8.60 -7.84
C SER A 295 -2.08 7.49 -6.89
N PHE A 296 -1.93 7.66 -5.58
CA PHE A 296 -2.24 6.61 -4.61
C PHE A 296 -3.76 6.43 -4.44
N PRO A 297 -4.24 5.19 -4.24
CA PRO A 297 -5.64 4.94 -3.99
C PRO A 297 -6.04 5.40 -2.59
N LEU A 298 -7.30 5.81 -2.44
CA LEU A 298 -7.95 5.81 -1.13
C LEU A 298 -8.12 4.36 -0.67
N VAL A 299 -7.67 4.05 0.55
CA VAL A 299 -7.75 2.70 1.11
C VAL A 299 -8.74 2.65 2.26
N THR A 300 -9.74 1.77 2.17
CA THR A 300 -10.73 1.54 3.23
C THR A 300 -10.62 0.12 3.75
N PHE A 301 -10.62 -0.03 5.07
CA PHE A 301 -10.55 -1.31 5.77
C PHE A 301 -11.96 -1.68 6.25
N GLN A 302 -12.43 -2.87 5.89
CA GLN A 302 -13.69 -3.42 6.39
C GLN A 302 -13.40 -4.59 7.34
N GLN A 303 -13.88 -4.50 8.58
CA GLN A 303 -13.76 -5.58 9.55
C GLN A 303 -14.76 -6.71 9.25
N ARG A 304 -14.29 -7.95 9.40
CA ARG A 304 -15.10 -9.16 9.24
C ARG A 304 -15.87 -9.42 10.55
N GLY A 305 -17.07 -8.84 10.69
CA GLY A 305 -17.85 -9.02 11.92
C GLY A 305 -19.09 -8.14 12.09
N ALA A 306 -19.26 -7.07 11.31
CA ALA A 306 -20.58 -6.48 11.16
C ALA A 306 -21.41 -7.44 10.31
N THR A 307 -22.25 -8.25 10.95
CA THR A 307 -23.27 -9.05 10.27
C THR A 307 -24.00 -8.17 9.28
N ALA A 308 -24.12 -8.65 8.03
CA ALA A 308 -24.84 -8.03 6.93
C ALA A 308 -26.38 -8.03 7.18
N ASN A 309 -26.83 -7.74 8.41
CA ASN A 309 -28.24 -7.73 8.78
C ASN A 309 -28.66 -6.63 9.78
N GLU A 310 -27.78 -5.72 10.23
CA GLU A 310 -28.22 -4.58 11.08
C GLU A 310 -27.65 -3.20 10.70
N LYS A 311 -26.92 -3.05 9.59
CA LYS A 311 -26.46 -1.72 9.10
C LYS A 311 -26.63 -1.49 7.59
N GLU A 312 -27.45 -2.29 6.91
CA GLU A 312 -27.67 -2.14 5.46
C GLU A 312 -28.95 -1.38 5.09
N ARG A 313 -29.71 -0.84 6.05
CA ARG A 313 -30.87 0.03 5.77
C ARG A 313 -30.65 1.52 6.04
N ASP A 314 -29.50 1.92 6.59
CA ASP A 314 -29.21 3.32 6.94
C ASP A 314 -27.93 3.88 6.29
N ASN A 315 -27.17 3.07 5.54
CA ASN A 315 -25.91 3.52 4.93
C ASN A 315 -26.05 4.05 3.49
N ASP A 316 -27.13 3.69 2.78
CA ASP A 316 -27.33 4.11 1.37
C ASP A 316 -27.95 5.52 1.25
N THR A 317 -28.45 6.08 2.35
CA THR A 317 -29.06 7.43 2.42
C THR A 317 -28.23 8.44 3.24
N ARG A 318 -27.09 8.04 3.82
CA ARG A 318 -26.11 8.96 4.46
C ARG A 318 -24.91 9.32 3.57
N LEU A 319 -24.85 8.75 2.37
CA LEU A 319 -23.93 9.15 1.30
C LEU A 319 -24.66 9.88 0.16
N GLU A 320 -25.87 10.38 0.40
CA GLU A 320 -26.32 11.55 -0.33
C GLU A 320 -25.43 12.72 0.06
N ALA A 321 -25.02 13.47 -0.96
CA ALA A 321 -24.12 14.61 -0.89
C ALA A 321 -24.70 15.78 -0.08
N SER A 322 -24.93 15.58 1.21
CA SER A 322 -25.07 16.60 2.23
C SER A 322 -23.67 17.16 2.50
N SER A 323 -23.24 18.10 1.67
CA SER A 323 -22.31 19.22 1.92
C SER A 323 -21.36 19.20 3.15
N CYS A 324 -20.76 18.08 3.52
CA CYS A 324 -19.65 18.05 4.45
C CYS A 324 -18.40 18.47 3.67
N LYS A 325 -18.16 19.78 3.61
CA LYS A 325 -16.83 20.32 3.31
C LYS A 325 -15.80 19.49 4.09
N GLU A 326 -14.72 19.08 3.42
CA GLU A 326 -13.56 18.40 3.99
C GLU A 326 -13.18 19.01 5.34
N ALA A 327 -13.65 18.40 6.43
CA ALA A 327 -13.53 18.99 7.76
C ALA A 327 -12.20 18.54 8.37
N TYR A 328 -11.20 19.40 8.27
CA TYR A 328 -9.89 19.20 8.88
C TYR A 328 -10.01 19.15 10.41
N PHE A 329 -9.23 18.29 11.06
CA PHE A 329 -8.95 18.50 12.48
C PHE A 329 -8.14 19.79 12.66
N PRO A 330 -8.26 20.48 13.81
CA PRO A 330 -7.45 21.66 14.08
C PRO A 330 -5.96 21.39 13.84
N ALA A 331 -5.24 22.36 13.28
CA ALA A 331 -3.80 22.23 13.08
C ALA A 331 -3.05 22.25 14.42
N LEU A 332 -1.85 21.67 14.44
CA LEU A 332 -0.93 21.83 15.57
C LEU A 332 -0.59 23.31 15.78
N THR A 333 -0.51 23.75 17.03
CA THR A 333 -0.10 25.12 17.41
C THR A 333 1.31 25.44 16.91
N GLN A 334 2.18 24.43 16.84
CA GLN A 334 3.47 24.53 16.16
C GLN A 334 3.88 23.18 15.57
N THR A 335 4.69 23.21 14.53
CA THR A 335 5.19 22.03 13.83
C THR A 335 6.68 21.76 14.05
N LYS A 336 7.40 22.64 14.75
CA LYS A 336 8.76 22.37 15.27
C LYS A 336 8.66 21.48 16.52
N LEU A 337 8.30 20.21 16.33
CA LEU A 337 7.94 19.32 17.43
C LEU A 337 9.17 18.84 18.22
N GLY A 338 10.29 18.59 17.52
CA GLY A 338 11.50 18.09 18.14
C GLY A 338 11.33 16.67 18.69
N ILE A 339 11.80 16.45 19.91
CA ILE A 339 11.63 15.17 20.62
C ILE A 339 10.24 15.12 21.24
N TYR A 340 9.53 14.02 20.99
CA TYR A 340 8.17 13.75 21.45
C TYR A 340 8.16 12.57 22.43
N PRO A 341 8.32 12.81 23.75
CA PRO A 341 8.24 11.75 24.74
C PRO A 341 6.84 11.14 24.82
N VAL A 342 6.77 9.81 24.76
CA VAL A 342 5.56 9.03 25.09
C VAL A 342 5.78 8.36 26.43
N VAL A 343 4.99 8.76 27.42
CA VAL A 343 5.17 8.38 28.83
C VAL A 343 3.89 7.85 29.43
N ASP A 344 3.97 7.05 30.49
CA ASP A 344 2.85 6.29 31.03
C ASP A 344 2.21 6.90 32.29
N SER A 345 2.72 8.02 32.79
CA SER A 345 2.21 8.64 34.00
C SER A 345 2.38 10.16 34.04
N VAL A 346 1.55 10.82 34.87
CA VAL A 346 1.64 12.26 35.12
C VAL A 346 2.96 12.66 35.80
N GLN A 347 3.59 11.78 36.58
CA GLN A 347 4.89 12.06 37.19
C GLN A 347 5.99 12.23 36.14
N TRP A 348 5.90 11.52 35.01
CA TRP A 348 6.80 11.74 33.88
C TRP A 348 6.55 13.07 33.18
N ILE A 349 5.29 13.46 33.01
CA ILE A 349 4.92 14.79 32.49
C ILE A 349 5.51 15.87 33.40
N ALA A 350 5.29 15.77 34.72
CA ALA A 350 5.83 16.67 35.74
C ALA A 350 7.36 16.80 35.67
N ARG A 351 8.05 15.70 35.36
CA ARG A 351 9.52 15.65 35.22
C ARG A 351 10.01 16.31 33.93
N LEU A 352 9.30 16.15 32.82
CA LEU A 352 9.78 16.55 31.49
C LEU A 352 9.33 17.95 31.07
N TRP A 353 8.15 18.43 31.47
CA TRP A 353 7.66 19.74 31.05
C TRP A 353 8.63 20.91 31.35
N PRO A 354 9.41 20.95 32.46
CA PRO A 354 10.32 22.06 32.75
C PRO A 354 11.48 22.16 31.77
N THR A 355 11.72 21.13 30.94
CA THR A 355 12.78 21.15 29.91
C THR A 355 12.45 22.06 28.73
N GLY A 356 11.21 22.53 28.62
CA GLY A 356 10.73 23.29 27.45
C GLY A 356 10.29 22.41 26.28
N VAL A 357 10.05 21.12 26.52
CA VAL A 357 9.50 20.17 25.53
C VAL A 357 8.22 20.71 24.88
N LYS A 358 8.11 20.55 23.55
CA LYS A 358 7.04 21.15 22.75
C LYS A 358 5.85 20.23 22.49
N ILE A 359 6.02 18.92 22.67
CA ILE A 359 4.98 17.91 22.50
C ILE A 359 5.23 16.72 23.43
N MET A 360 4.19 16.19 24.06
CA MET A 360 4.25 15.00 24.92
C MET A 360 2.99 14.16 24.80
N GLN A 361 3.09 12.85 25.03
CA GLN A 361 1.96 11.92 24.98
C GLN A 361 1.84 11.19 26.30
N LEU A 362 0.65 11.25 26.89
CA LEU A 362 0.31 10.47 28.07
C LEU A 362 -0.39 9.17 27.63
N ARG A 363 0.24 8.03 27.92
CA ARG A 363 -0.23 6.68 27.61
C ARG A 363 -0.36 5.84 28.88
N VAL A 364 -1.41 6.10 29.65
CA VAL A 364 -1.74 5.31 30.84
C VAL A 364 -2.18 3.91 30.40
N LYS A 365 -1.51 2.86 30.88
CA LYS A 365 -1.80 1.46 30.49
C LYS A 365 -2.66 0.70 31.50
N GLN A 366 -2.67 1.14 32.75
CA GLN A 366 -3.26 0.44 33.89
C GLN A 366 -3.82 1.44 34.89
N GLY A 367 -4.85 1.04 35.64
CA GLY A 367 -5.52 1.86 36.65
C GLY A 367 -7.04 1.73 36.56
N SER A 368 -7.75 2.19 37.58
CA SER A 368 -9.20 2.35 37.48
C SER A 368 -9.55 3.51 36.55
N GLN A 369 -10.81 3.57 36.07
CA GLN A 369 -11.29 4.71 35.27
C GLN A 369 -11.06 6.05 35.99
N GLU A 370 -11.25 6.08 37.31
CA GLU A 370 -11.02 7.29 38.11
C GLU A 370 -9.53 7.64 38.19
N ASP A 371 -8.64 6.66 38.33
CA ASP A 371 -7.18 6.90 38.34
C ASP A 371 -6.71 7.45 36.99
N ILE A 372 -7.20 6.90 35.89
CA ILE A 372 -6.88 7.35 34.52
C ILE A 372 -7.36 8.79 34.33
N ARG A 373 -8.62 9.06 34.69
CA ARG A 373 -9.22 10.39 34.65
C ARG A 373 -8.40 11.40 35.45
N GLN A 374 -8.02 11.05 36.68
CA GLN A 374 -7.24 11.93 37.54
C GLN A 374 -5.84 12.21 36.97
N GLN A 375 -5.15 11.20 36.45
CA GLN A 375 -3.86 11.38 35.78
C GLN A 375 -3.95 12.29 34.55
N ILE A 376 -4.98 12.12 33.72
CA ILE A 376 -5.20 12.98 32.54
C ILE A 376 -5.46 14.42 32.99
N LYS A 377 -6.35 14.62 33.96
CA LYS A 377 -6.70 15.94 34.49
C LYS A 377 -5.49 16.68 35.05
N GLU A 378 -4.69 16.01 35.86
CA GLU A 378 -3.46 16.58 36.43
C GLU A 378 -2.42 16.89 35.34
N ALA A 379 -2.25 16.00 34.36
CA ALA A 379 -1.31 16.22 33.27
C ALA A 379 -1.69 17.44 32.41
N ILE A 380 -2.99 17.62 32.12
CA ILE A 380 -3.50 18.80 31.41
C ILE A 380 -3.22 20.07 32.21
N GLU A 381 -3.53 20.09 33.51
CA GLU A 381 -3.34 21.28 34.35
C GLU A 381 -1.85 21.66 34.46
N LEU A 382 -0.93 20.67 34.53
CA LEU A 382 0.52 20.91 34.56
C LEU A 382 1.04 21.67 33.34
N VAL A 383 0.48 21.44 32.15
CA VAL A 383 0.99 22.01 30.89
C VAL A 383 0.14 23.16 30.35
N LYS A 384 -1.02 23.46 30.97
CA LYS A 384 -2.03 24.40 30.48
C LYS A 384 -1.52 25.80 30.14
N HIS A 385 -0.51 26.28 30.86
CA HIS A 385 0.11 27.60 30.69
C HIS A 385 1.50 27.53 30.05
N THR A 386 1.78 26.44 29.33
CA THR A 386 3.04 26.20 28.64
C THR A 386 2.82 26.01 27.14
N ASP A 387 3.89 26.03 26.35
CA ASP A 387 3.83 25.71 24.92
C ASP A 387 3.71 24.20 24.62
N CYS A 388 3.62 23.36 25.66
CA CYS A 388 3.63 21.91 25.49
C CYS A 388 2.29 21.40 24.94
N GLN A 389 2.34 20.79 23.76
CA GLN A 389 1.22 20.14 23.11
C GLN A 389 1.03 18.73 23.69
N LEU A 390 0.14 18.57 24.67
CA LEU A 390 -0.10 17.26 25.32
C LEU A 390 -1.18 16.45 24.61
N PHE A 391 -0.83 15.26 24.13
CA PHE A 391 -1.77 14.31 23.55
C PHE A 391 -2.12 13.20 24.54
N ILE A 392 -3.42 12.86 24.63
CA ILE A 392 -3.90 11.73 25.41
C ILE A 392 -4.03 10.51 24.50
N ASN A 393 -3.48 9.37 24.90
CA ASN A 393 -3.56 8.14 24.11
C ASN A 393 -4.90 7.41 24.36
N ASP A 394 -5.59 7.04 23.29
CA ASP A 394 -6.82 6.20 23.22
C ASP A 394 -8.09 6.75 23.94
N TYR A 395 -7.96 7.41 25.10
CA TYR A 395 -9.08 7.91 25.92
C TYR A 395 -9.73 9.19 25.37
N TRP A 396 -10.28 9.13 24.15
CA TRP A 396 -10.85 10.28 23.45
C TRP A 396 -12.05 10.91 24.17
N GLU A 397 -12.90 10.12 24.83
CA GLU A 397 -14.05 10.62 25.60
C GLU A 397 -13.59 11.49 26.78
N LEU A 398 -12.64 11.00 27.57
CA LEU A 398 -12.04 11.76 28.68
C LEU A 398 -11.27 12.98 28.17
N ALA A 399 -10.61 12.87 27.00
CA ALA A 399 -9.91 13.98 26.40
C ALA A 399 -10.87 15.12 26.01
N ILE A 400 -12.06 14.80 25.49
CA ILE A 400 -13.13 15.77 25.24
C ILE A 400 -13.60 16.38 26.56
N GLU A 401 -13.97 15.54 27.51
CA GLU A 401 -14.56 15.97 28.78
C GLU A 401 -13.64 16.90 29.59
N LEU A 402 -12.34 16.60 29.60
CA LEU A 402 -11.34 17.33 30.37
C LEU A 402 -10.69 18.49 29.58
N GLY A 403 -11.08 18.70 28.31
CA GLY A 403 -10.57 19.78 27.47
C GLY A 403 -9.09 19.62 27.11
N ALA A 404 -8.66 18.40 26.76
CA ALA A 404 -7.30 18.13 26.35
C ALA A 404 -6.93 18.85 25.04
N TYR A 405 -5.64 19.05 24.82
CA TYR A 405 -5.13 19.66 23.59
C TYR A 405 -5.39 18.79 22.34
N GLY A 406 -5.28 17.47 22.49
CA GLY A 406 -5.58 16.50 21.44
C GLY A 406 -5.53 15.06 21.92
N VAL A 407 -5.93 14.15 21.04
CA VAL A 407 -5.91 12.70 21.25
C VAL A 407 -5.02 12.03 20.20
N HIS A 408 -4.33 10.96 20.60
CA HIS A 408 -3.61 10.08 19.69
C HIS A 408 -4.29 8.72 19.66
N LEU A 409 -4.59 8.22 18.45
CA LEU A 409 -5.30 6.96 18.20
C LEU A 409 -4.49 5.99 17.33
N GLY A 410 -4.67 4.69 17.54
CA GLY A 410 -4.23 3.63 16.65
C GLY A 410 -5.23 3.35 15.51
N GLN A 411 -4.85 2.41 14.63
CA GLN A 411 -5.70 1.98 13.51
C GLN A 411 -6.98 1.24 13.93
N GLU A 412 -6.96 0.61 15.11
CA GLU A 412 -8.09 -0.12 15.68
C GLU A 412 -9.06 0.86 16.37
N ASP A 413 -8.53 1.91 17.01
CA ASP A 413 -9.33 2.90 17.74
C ASP A 413 -10.15 3.79 16.80
N ILE A 414 -9.64 4.09 15.61
CA ILE A 414 -10.38 4.87 14.60
C ILE A 414 -11.61 4.14 14.03
N ASP A 415 -11.74 2.82 14.25
CA ASP A 415 -12.94 2.08 13.86
C ASP A 415 -14.11 2.30 14.83
N THR A 416 -13.82 2.67 16.08
CA THR A 416 -14.83 2.77 17.15
C THR A 416 -15.01 4.19 17.69
N ALA A 417 -14.00 5.05 17.58
CA ALA A 417 -14.05 6.43 18.06
C ALA A 417 -15.00 7.31 17.23
N ASP A 418 -15.76 8.18 17.91
CA ASP A 418 -16.54 9.23 17.25
C ASP A 418 -15.63 10.39 16.83
N LEU A 419 -15.06 10.29 15.62
CA LEU A 419 -14.20 11.32 15.05
C LEU A 419 -14.90 12.67 14.88
N ASN A 420 -16.24 12.69 14.73
CA ASN A 420 -16.99 13.94 14.63
C ASN A 420 -17.12 14.62 16.00
N ALA A 421 -17.33 13.86 17.07
CA ALA A 421 -17.31 14.38 18.44
C ALA A 421 -15.95 14.97 18.80
N ILE A 422 -14.85 14.25 18.49
CA ILE A 422 -13.48 14.73 18.71
C ILE A 422 -13.24 16.05 17.96
N ARG A 423 -13.65 16.11 16.68
CA ARG A 423 -13.50 17.32 15.86
C ARG A 423 -14.33 18.48 16.40
N SER A 424 -15.59 18.22 16.79
CA SER A 424 -16.52 19.24 17.30
C SER A 424 -16.08 19.81 18.65
N ALA A 425 -15.39 19.02 19.45
CA ALA A 425 -14.77 19.46 20.70
C ALA A 425 -13.49 20.31 20.48
N GLY A 426 -13.03 20.45 19.23
CA GLY A 426 -11.82 21.22 18.90
C GLY A 426 -10.51 20.51 19.26
N LEU A 427 -10.55 19.20 19.51
CA LEU A 427 -9.36 18.40 19.77
C LEU A 427 -8.57 18.15 18.49
N ARG A 428 -7.24 18.12 18.62
CA ARG A 428 -6.33 17.66 17.57
C ARG A 428 -6.28 16.15 17.53
N LEU A 429 -6.04 15.59 16.35
CA LEU A 429 -5.96 14.14 16.15
C LEU A 429 -4.59 13.74 15.62
N GLY A 430 -3.88 12.93 16.39
CA GLY A 430 -2.71 12.17 15.92
C GLY A 430 -3.10 10.73 15.61
N ILE A 431 -2.59 10.15 14.53
CA ILE A 431 -2.89 8.74 14.19
C ILE A 431 -1.61 7.99 13.87
N SER A 432 -1.43 6.81 14.47
CA SER A 432 -0.33 5.89 14.15
C SER A 432 -0.59 5.10 12.86
N THR A 433 0.45 4.97 12.04
CA THR A 433 0.46 4.23 10.78
C THR A 433 1.73 3.41 10.61
N HIS A 434 1.63 2.30 9.85
CA HIS A 434 2.68 1.31 9.70
C HIS A 434 2.91 0.84 8.26
N GLY A 435 2.40 1.59 7.28
CA GLY A 435 2.51 1.24 5.88
C GLY A 435 1.79 2.23 4.97
N PHE A 436 1.97 2.06 3.67
CA PHE A 436 1.34 2.87 2.64
C PHE A 436 -0.19 2.83 2.72
N ALA A 437 -0.77 1.66 2.97
CA ALA A 437 -2.21 1.52 3.03
C ALA A 437 -2.83 2.25 4.23
N GLU A 438 -2.20 2.16 5.39
CA GLU A 438 -2.66 2.86 6.60
C GLU A 438 -2.50 4.38 6.44
N ILE A 439 -1.41 4.85 5.83
CA ILE A 439 -1.24 6.27 5.50
C ILE A 439 -2.39 6.74 4.61
N GLN A 440 -2.73 6.00 3.56
CA GLN A 440 -3.85 6.36 2.67
C GLN A 440 -5.21 6.34 3.38
N ARG A 441 -5.44 5.38 4.26
CA ARG A 441 -6.64 5.34 5.11
C ARG A 441 -6.78 6.60 5.95
N VAL A 442 -5.71 7.04 6.61
CA VAL A 442 -5.77 8.16 7.55
C VAL A 442 -5.70 9.52 6.88
N ARG A 443 -5.07 9.66 5.70
CA ARG A 443 -5.02 10.93 4.96
C ARG A 443 -6.42 11.47 4.66
N ALA A 444 -7.38 10.58 4.36
CA ALA A 444 -8.77 10.95 4.13
C ALA A 444 -9.48 11.54 5.36
N LEU A 445 -8.92 11.34 6.56
CA LEU A 445 -9.46 11.86 7.82
C LEU A 445 -8.96 13.27 8.15
N ASN A 446 -8.02 13.80 7.37
CA ASN A 446 -7.37 15.10 7.59
C ASN A 446 -6.87 15.30 9.04
N PRO A 447 -6.03 14.38 9.58
CA PRO A 447 -5.55 14.46 10.96
C PRO A 447 -4.60 15.65 11.16
N SER A 448 -4.41 16.04 12.42
CA SER A 448 -3.46 17.10 12.80
C SER A 448 -2.01 16.68 12.60
N TYR A 449 -1.70 15.38 12.75
CA TYR A 449 -0.41 14.78 12.37
C TYR A 449 -0.53 13.26 12.19
N ILE A 450 0.46 12.66 11.52
CA ILE A 450 0.57 11.21 11.32
C ILE A 450 1.84 10.71 11.99
N ALA A 451 1.72 9.69 12.84
CA ALA A 451 2.87 8.96 13.36
C ALA A 451 3.23 7.79 12.42
N LEU A 452 4.50 7.70 12.05
CA LEU A 452 5.07 6.76 11.10
C LEU A 452 5.96 5.76 11.86
N GLY A 453 5.54 4.50 11.94
CA GLY A 453 6.27 3.49 12.72
C GLY A 453 6.04 2.06 12.28
N HIS A 454 6.68 1.06 12.89
CA HIS A 454 7.87 1.20 13.70
C HIS A 454 9.10 1.27 12.76
N ILE A 455 9.97 2.25 12.95
CA ILE A 455 11.12 2.45 12.03
C ILE A 455 12.19 1.39 12.25
N PHE A 456 12.42 1.01 13.50
CA PHE A 456 13.39 -0.01 13.89
C PHE A 456 12.77 -1.03 14.86
N PRO A 457 13.42 -2.19 15.10
CA PRO A 457 12.93 -3.16 16.10
C PRO A 457 12.63 -2.49 17.45
N THR A 458 11.48 -2.85 18.02
CA THR A 458 10.99 -2.29 19.28
C THR A 458 10.40 -3.37 20.16
N ASN A 459 10.54 -3.21 21.47
CA ASN A 459 9.96 -4.10 22.49
C ASN A 459 8.65 -3.52 23.06
N THR A 460 8.14 -2.41 22.52
CA THR A 460 7.01 -1.66 23.11
C THR A 460 5.64 -2.20 22.70
N LYS A 461 5.53 -2.86 21.55
CA LYS A 461 4.33 -3.56 21.05
C LYS A 461 4.81 -4.71 20.14
N ASP A 462 4.12 -5.84 20.14
CA ASP A 462 4.32 -6.86 19.12
C ASP A 462 3.84 -6.32 17.78
N MET A 463 4.77 -6.21 16.83
CA MET A 463 4.48 -5.60 15.53
C MET A 463 4.27 -6.69 14.47
N PRO A 464 3.17 -6.64 13.69
CA PRO A 464 2.88 -7.65 12.68
C PRO A 464 3.75 -7.50 11.41
N SER A 465 4.52 -6.41 11.30
CA SER A 465 5.37 -6.09 10.15
C SER A 465 6.86 -6.09 10.51
N LYS A 466 7.73 -6.22 9.50
CA LYS A 466 9.16 -5.95 9.67
C LYS A 466 9.38 -4.44 9.91
N PRO A 467 10.47 -4.05 10.59
CA PRO A 467 10.84 -2.65 10.72
C PRO A 467 10.95 -1.95 9.37
N GLN A 468 10.47 -0.71 9.30
CA GLN A 468 10.35 0.02 8.03
C GLN A 468 11.69 0.55 7.52
N GLY A 469 12.57 0.97 8.44
CA GLY A 469 13.85 1.60 8.14
C GLY A 469 13.70 3.03 7.59
N VAL A 470 14.85 3.71 7.49
CA VAL A 470 14.94 5.13 7.09
C VAL A 470 14.50 5.35 5.64
N ALA A 471 14.88 4.46 4.72
CA ALA A 471 14.54 4.59 3.31
C ALA A 471 13.02 4.51 3.02
N ARG A 472 12.25 3.76 3.82
CA ARG A 472 10.78 3.77 3.72
C ARG A 472 10.19 4.99 4.42
N LEU A 473 10.77 5.41 5.54
CA LEU A 473 10.35 6.63 6.23
C LEU A 473 10.37 7.85 5.31
N GLU A 474 11.44 8.05 4.53
CA GLU A 474 11.52 9.15 3.55
C GLU A 474 10.34 9.13 2.56
N LYS A 475 9.98 7.94 2.06
CA LYS A 475 8.84 7.77 1.16
C LYS A 475 7.50 8.04 1.85
N TYR A 476 7.36 7.66 3.11
CA TYR A 476 6.18 7.97 3.91
C TYR A 476 6.03 9.47 4.17
N VAL A 477 7.13 10.16 4.49
CA VAL A 477 7.14 11.62 4.67
C VAL A 477 6.73 12.31 3.38
N GLN A 478 7.30 11.90 2.24
CA GLN A 478 6.90 12.43 0.93
C GLN A 478 5.42 12.21 0.64
N LEU A 479 4.88 11.02 0.96
CA LEU A 479 3.48 10.69 0.71
C LEU A 479 2.50 11.48 1.58
N CYS A 480 2.91 11.86 2.79
CA CYS A 480 2.06 12.64 3.70
C CYS A 480 1.82 14.08 3.21
N ASP A 481 2.57 14.55 2.20
CA ASP A 481 2.28 15.76 1.43
C ASP A 481 1.97 17.00 2.30
N GLY A 482 2.89 17.33 3.21
CA GLY A 482 2.78 18.51 4.08
C GLY A 482 1.98 18.31 5.37
N ILE A 483 1.30 17.18 5.55
CA ILE A 483 0.75 16.82 6.87
C ILE A 483 1.91 16.61 7.85
N PRO A 484 1.91 17.21 9.06
CA PRO A 484 2.97 17.00 10.04
C PRO A 484 3.18 15.52 10.34
N THR A 485 4.44 15.08 10.37
CA THR A 485 4.80 13.67 10.58
C THR A 485 5.70 13.49 11.79
N VAL A 486 5.47 12.39 12.50
CA VAL A 486 6.30 11.99 13.65
C VAL A 486 6.84 10.58 13.40
N ALA A 487 8.15 10.38 13.43
CA ALA A 487 8.70 9.02 13.39
C ALA A 487 8.63 8.36 14.77
N ILE A 488 8.28 7.07 14.82
CA ILE A 488 8.24 6.30 16.05
C ILE A 488 8.73 4.86 15.86
N GLY A 489 9.18 4.22 16.92
CA GLY A 489 9.44 2.78 16.97
C GLY A 489 10.93 2.46 16.97
N GLY A 490 11.42 2.13 18.16
CA GLY A 490 12.81 1.75 18.38
C GLY A 490 13.77 2.87 17.98
N ILE A 491 13.54 4.13 18.32
CA ILE A 491 14.49 5.21 18.02
C ILE A 491 15.30 5.52 19.28
N ASN A 492 16.61 5.68 19.15
CA ASN A 492 17.54 5.99 20.24
C ASN A 492 18.64 6.95 19.75
N LEU A 493 19.55 7.35 20.65
CA LEU A 493 20.57 8.36 20.38
C LEU A 493 21.43 8.05 19.15
N SER A 494 21.84 6.79 18.95
CA SER A 494 22.77 6.43 17.86
C SER A 494 22.20 6.48 16.45
N ARG A 495 20.87 6.62 16.30
CA ARG A 495 20.18 6.60 14.99
C ARG A 495 19.18 7.73 14.80
N ILE A 496 19.07 8.62 15.79
CA ILE A 496 18.08 9.70 15.74
C ILE A 496 18.41 10.73 14.65
N SER A 497 19.70 10.99 14.40
CA SER A 497 20.15 11.87 13.32
C SER A 497 19.67 11.41 11.95
N ASP A 498 19.74 10.10 11.68
CA ASP A 498 19.29 9.54 10.40
C ASP A 498 17.78 9.64 10.22
N VAL A 499 17.02 9.51 11.31
CA VAL A 499 15.57 9.72 11.29
C VAL A 499 15.25 11.20 11.05
N ALA A 500 15.93 12.13 11.72
CA ALA A 500 15.68 13.56 11.56
C ALA A 500 15.94 14.05 10.13
N LYS A 501 16.98 13.52 9.47
CA LYS A 501 17.32 13.84 8.07
C LYS A 501 16.22 13.47 7.05
N THR A 502 15.27 12.61 7.42
CA THR A 502 14.15 12.25 6.54
C THR A 502 13.11 13.37 6.35
N GLY A 503 13.19 14.44 7.15
CA GLY A 503 12.25 15.55 7.09
C GLY A 503 10.99 15.37 7.94
N VAL A 504 10.96 14.41 8.86
CA VAL A 504 9.91 14.34 9.88
C VAL A 504 9.89 15.61 10.74
N TYR A 505 8.71 15.98 11.23
CA TYR A 505 8.51 17.15 12.06
C TYR A 505 8.84 16.91 13.55
N GLY A 506 8.77 15.64 13.97
CA GLY A 506 9.17 15.22 15.31
C GLY A 506 9.55 13.75 15.38
N ILE A 507 10.16 13.35 16.49
CA ILE A 507 10.57 11.97 16.76
C ILE A 507 10.03 11.54 18.11
N ALA A 508 9.13 10.56 18.08
CA ALA A 508 8.57 9.97 19.28
C ALA A 508 9.48 8.90 19.87
N VAL A 509 9.73 9.01 21.18
CA VAL A 509 10.60 8.11 21.94
C VAL A 509 9.93 7.65 23.21
N VAL A 510 10.17 6.39 23.57
CA VAL A 510 9.65 5.75 24.80
C VAL A 510 10.82 5.38 25.70
N SER A 511 11.44 4.21 25.47
CA SER A 511 12.49 3.66 26.31
C SER A 511 13.77 4.47 26.34
N ALA A 512 14.09 5.23 25.27
CA ALA A 512 15.26 6.09 25.23
C ALA A 512 15.25 7.19 26.31
N ILE A 513 14.08 7.51 26.88
CA ILE A 513 13.92 8.42 28.03
C ILE A 513 13.52 7.63 29.28
N THR A 514 12.48 6.80 29.20
CA THR A 514 11.88 6.20 30.41
C THR A 514 12.75 5.12 31.06
N GLN A 515 13.67 4.53 30.31
CA GLN A 515 14.62 3.52 30.81
C GLN A 515 16.06 4.05 30.93
N ALA A 516 16.27 5.36 30.72
CA ALA A 516 17.58 5.96 30.91
C ALA A 516 17.89 6.18 32.39
N GLU A 517 19.14 5.94 32.80
CA GLU A 517 19.62 6.21 34.17
C GLU A 517 19.46 7.69 34.55
N HIS A 518 19.64 8.60 33.58
CA HIS A 518 19.47 10.03 33.74
C HIS A 518 18.51 10.60 32.68
N PRO A 519 17.18 10.51 32.88
CA PRO A 519 16.20 10.82 31.83
C PRO A 519 16.28 12.24 31.25
N LEU A 520 16.54 13.24 32.10
CA LEU A 520 16.66 14.63 31.63
C LEU A 520 17.91 14.87 30.77
N LYS A 521 19.03 14.25 31.15
CA LYS A 521 20.25 14.28 30.33
C LYS A 521 20.05 13.54 29.01
N ALA A 522 19.35 12.40 29.05
CA ALA A 522 19.00 11.63 27.85
C ALA A 522 18.10 12.44 26.90
N TYR A 523 17.08 13.13 27.42
CA TYR A 523 16.24 14.03 26.62
C TYR A 523 17.07 15.13 25.95
N GLN A 524 17.94 15.82 26.69
CA GLN A 524 18.81 16.88 26.14
C GLN A 524 19.76 16.34 25.07
N ALA A 525 20.37 15.17 25.28
CA ALA A 525 21.24 14.53 24.30
C ALA A 525 20.48 14.18 23.01
N LEU A 526 19.24 13.66 23.12
CA LEU A 526 18.40 13.38 21.96
C LEU A 526 18.03 14.66 21.19
N VAL A 527 17.69 15.74 21.89
CA VAL A 527 17.40 17.04 21.26
C VAL A 527 18.62 17.55 20.50
N GLN A 528 19.80 17.50 21.12
CA GLN A 528 21.06 17.94 20.49
C GLN A 528 21.42 17.10 19.27
N GLU A 529 21.35 15.78 19.38
CA GLU A 529 21.73 14.85 18.31
C GLU A 529 20.74 14.84 17.13
N ALA A 530 19.45 15.01 17.40
CA ALA A 530 18.44 15.09 16.34
C ALA A 530 18.64 16.34 15.47
N GLY A 531 19.19 17.43 16.02
CA GLY A 531 19.56 18.61 15.25
C GLY A 531 18.41 19.29 14.52
N PHE A 532 17.18 19.21 15.05
CA PHE A 532 16.03 19.94 14.50
C PHE A 532 16.34 21.44 14.48
N ALA A 533 16.42 22.04 13.27
CA ALA A 533 16.79 23.44 13.05
C ALA A 533 15.61 24.42 13.25
#